data_AF-A0A537LVI4-F1
#
_entry.id   AF-A0A537LVI4-F1
#
_cell.length_a   1.000
_cell.length_b   1.000
_cell.length_c   1.000
_cell.angle_alpha   90.00
_cell.angle_beta   90.00
_cell.angle_gamma   90.00
#
_symmetry.space_group_name_H-M   'P 1'
#
loop_
_entity.id
_entity.type
_entity.pdbx_description
1 polymer ?
#
loop_
_entity_poly.entity_id
_entity_poly.type
_entity_poly.pdbx_seq_one_letter_code
_entity_poly.pdbx_strand_id
1 'polypeptide(L)'
;MNLSDLLWVFFIISFLQPVLTRTLQQAARIRIFQQLERSRSSRVIALIHREETMSLLGFPIVRYIDIQDSEEVLRAIRLTPPDLPIDV
;
A
#
# COMPACT_ATOMS: atom_id res chain seq x y z
N MET A 1 -5.41 -7.33 38.54
CA MET A 1 -4.96 -6.45 37.44
C MET A 1 -5.43 -5.06 37.78
N ASN A 2 -4.50 -4.14 37.98
CA ASN A 2 -4.82 -2.76 38.30
C ASN A 2 -5.28 -2.02 37.04
N LEU A 3 -6.00 -0.91 37.22
CA LEU A 3 -6.43 -0.05 36.11
C LEU A 3 -5.24 0.44 35.26
N SER A 4 -4.07 0.62 35.90
CA SER A 4 -2.80 0.93 35.25
C SER A 4 -2.38 -0.13 34.22
N ASP A 5 -2.53 -1.41 34.57
CA ASP A 5 -2.06 -2.52 33.75
C ASP A 5 -2.94 -2.66 32.50
N LEU A 6 -4.26 -2.45 32.65
CA LEU A 6 -5.21 -2.45 31.55
C LEU A 6 -4.93 -1.29 30.57
N LEU A 7 -4.60 -0.11 31.09
CA LEU A 7 -4.18 1.04 30.27
C LEU A 7 -2.92 0.73 29.46
N TRP A 8 -1.90 0.13 30.08
CA TRP A 8 -0.67 -0.26 29.38
C TRP A 8 -0.92 -1.28 28.25
N VAL A 9 -1.75 -2.29 28.50
CA VAL A 9 -2.15 -3.26 27.47
C VAL A 9 -2.90 -2.57 26.32
N PHE A 10 -3.82 -1.65 26.63
CA PHE A 10 -4.52 -0.86 25.61
C PHE A 10 -3.55 -0.05 24.74
N PHE A 11 -2.56 0.61 25.34
CA PHE A 11 -1.55 1.37 24.58
C PHE A 11 -0.71 0.47 23.68
N ILE A 12 -0.30 -0.71 24.15
CA ILE A 12 0.47 -1.67 23.35
C ILE A 12 -0.36 -2.13 22.13
N ILE A 13 -1.63 -2.46 22.34
CA ILE A 13 -2.53 -2.90 21.25
C ILE A 13 -2.77 -1.74 20.26
N SER A 14 -3.05 -0.54 20.76
CA SER A 14 -3.28 0.65 19.94
C SER A 14 -2.07 1.00 19.06
N PHE A 15 -0.86 0.79 19.56
CA PHE A 15 0.37 1.01 18.80
C PHE A 15 0.59 -0.03 17.69
N LEU A 16 0.13 -1.27 17.89
CA LEU A 16 0.27 -2.36 16.92
C LEU A 16 -0.83 -2.36 15.85
N GLN A 17 -2.03 -1.86 16.17
CA GLN A 17 -3.17 -1.73 15.28
C GLN A 17 -2.84 -1.13 13.89
N PRO A 18 -2.14 0.03 13.76
CA PRO A 18 -1.88 0.64 12.46
C PRO A 18 -1.05 -0.24 11.52
N VAL A 19 -0.13 -1.06 12.05
CA VAL A 19 0.68 -1.98 11.25
C VAL A 19 -0.21 -3.05 10.61
N LEU A 20 -1.13 -3.63 11.38
CA LEU A 20 -2.08 -4.62 10.89
C LEU A 20 -2.99 -4.05 9.81
N THR A 21 -3.54 -2.86 10.03
CA THR A 21 -4.44 -2.21 9.07
C THR A 21 -3.75 -1.96 7.73
N ARG A 22 -2.48 -1.51 7.72
CA ARG A 22 -1.72 -1.28 6.48
C ARG A 22 -1.56 -2.56 5.67
N THR A 23 -1.16 -3.66 6.31
CA THR A 23 -0.97 -4.95 5.63
C THR A 23 -2.28 -5.48 5.02
N LEU A 24 -3.39 -5.37 5.76
CA LEU A 24 -4.70 -5.80 5.26
C LEU A 24 -5.17 -4.96 4.07
N GLN A 25 -4.94 -3.64 4.11
CA GLN A 25 -5.28 -2.75 2.98
C GLN A 25 -4.44 -3.05 1.74
N GLN A 26 -3.13 -3.32 1.90
CA GLN A 26 -2.27 -3.72 0.79
C GLN A 26 -2.74 -5.03 0.15
N ALA A 27 -3.05 -6.04 0.96
CA ALA A 27 -3.58 -7.31 0.47
C ALA A 27 -4.91 -7.14 -0.26
N ALA A 28 -5.81 -6.28 0.24
CA ALA A 28 -7.07 -5.97 -0.42
C ALA A 28 -6.86 -5.30 -1.79
N ARG A 29 -5.94 -4.35 -1.90
CA ARG A 29 -5.60 -3.69 -3.18
C ARG A 29 -5.10 -4.68 -4.22
N ILE A 30 -4.19 -5.58 -3.83
CA ILE A 30 -3.66 -6.61 -4.74
C ILE A 30 -4.78 -7.53 -5.23
N ARG A 31 -5.70 -7.94 -4.35
CA ARG A 31 -6.85 -8.76 -4.75
C ARG A 31 -7.75 -8.06 -5.76
N ILE A 32 -7.99 -6.76 -5.60
CA ILE A 32 -8.79 -5.97 -6.54
C ILE A 32 -8.10 -5.90 -7.90
N PHE A 33 -6.79 -5.64 -7.94
CA PHE A 33 -6.03 -5.60 -9.20
C PHE A 33 -6.09 -6.95 -9.92
N GLN A 34 -5.90 -8.06 -9.20
CA GLN A 34 -6.01 -9.40 -9.79
C GLN A 34 -7.42 -9.69 -10.35
N GLN A 35 -8.48 -9.22 -9.67
CA GLN A 35 -9.84 -9.36 -10.18
C GLN A 35 -10.04 -8.53 -11.45
N LEU A 36 -9.51 -7.30 -11.48
CA LEU A 36 -9.61 -6.40 -12.62
C LEU A 36 -8.85 -6.96 -13.83
N GLU A 37 -7.60 -7.40 -13.63
CA GLU A 37 -6.76 -8.05 -14.65
C GLU A 37 -7.48 -9.25 -15.28
N ARG A 38 -8.10 -10.11 -14.45
CA ARG A 38 -8.86 -11.27 -14.94
C ARG A 38 -10.13 -10.87 -15.68
N SER A 39 -10.83 -9.84 -15.22
CA SER A 39 -12.08 -9.39 -15.84
C SER A 39 -11.86 -8.72 -17.20
N ARG A 40 -10.71 -8.07 -17.38
CA ARG A 40 -10.37 -7.29 -18.58
C ARG A 40 -9.38 -7.99 -19.51
N SER A 41 -8.84 -9.14 -19.10
CA SER A 41 -7.76 -9.84 -19.79
C SER A 41 -6.59 -8.91 -20.12
N SER A 42 -6.26 -8.02 -19.18
CA SER A 42 -5.22 -7.00 -19.31
C SER A 42 -4.31 -7.01 -18.09
N ARG A 43 -3.11 -6.43 -18.22
CA ARG A 43 -2.24 -6.11 -17.09
C ARG A 43 -2.68 -4.76 -16.51
N VAL A 44 -2.90 -4.70 -15.19
CA VAL A 44 -3.22 -3.45 -14.51
C VAL A 44 -1.96 -2.91 -13.85
N ILE A 45 -1.54 -1.70 -14.22
CA ILE A 45 -0.36 -1.03 -13.63
C ILE A 45 -0.83 0.31 -13.06
N ALA A 46 -0.84 0.42 -11.73
CA ALA A 46 -1.23 1.66 -11.05
C ALA A 46 -0.05 2.23 -10.26
N LEU A 47 0.28 3.50 -10.52
CA LEU A 47 1.21 4.27 -9.69
C LEU A 47 0.41 5.08 -8.66
N ILE A 48 0.24 4.52 -7.47
CA ILE A 48 -0.50 5.18 -6.38
C ILE A 48 0.48 6.00 -5.56
N HIS A 49 0.60 7.28 -5.87
CA HIS A 49 1.26 8.24 -5.01
C HIS A 49 0.23 8.90 -4.09
N ARG A 50 0.18 8.46 -2.83
CA ARG A 50 -0.67 9.08 -1.81
C ARG A 50 0.22 9.84 -0.84
N GLU A 51 -0.06 11.13 -0.68
CA GLU A 51 0.42 11.93 0.46
C GLU A 51 -0.30 11.46 1.73
N GLU A 52 0.01 10.25 2.20
CA GLU A 52 -0.25 9.92 3.59
C GLU A 52 0.73 10.75 4.40
N THR A 53 0.22 11.76 5.12
CA THR A 53 0.98 12.45 6.15
C THR A 53 1.42 11.42 7.18
N MET A 54 2.56 10.79 6.93
CA MET A 54 3.21 9.90 7.87
C MET A 54 3.74 10.81 8.96
N SER A 55 2.98 10.96 10.03
CA SER A 55 3.45 11.73 11.18
C SER A 55 4.34 10.83 12.03
N LEU A 56 5.60 11.22 12.17
CA LEU A 56 6.47 10.67 13.21
C LEU A 56 6.52 11.70 14.32
N LEU A 57 6.02 11.34 15.52
CA LEU A 57 5.99 12.22 16.69
C LEU A 57 5.23 13.56 16.48
N GLY A 58 4.25 13.61 15.56
CA GLY A 58 3.45 14.80 15.27
C GLY A 58 3.99 15.70 14.17
N PHE A 59 5.16 15.40 13.59
CA PHE A 59 5.71 16.13 12.44
C PHE A 59 5.40 15.40 11.12
N PRO A 60 4.91 16.09 10.08
CA PRO A 60 4.58 15.48 8.81
C PRO A 60 5.84 15.09 8.04
N ILE A 61 5.97 13.82 7.66
CA ILE A 61 6.97 13.37 6.68
C ILE A 61 6.31 13.40 5.31
N VAL A 62 6.75 14.32 4.46
CA VAL A 62 6.33 14.42 3.06
C VAL A 62 7.21 13.49 2.22
N ARG A 63 6.59 12.66 1.38
CA ARG A 63 7.28 11.82 0.41
C ARG A 63 6.85 12.28 -0.98
N TYR A 64 7.81 12.65 -1.82
CA TYR A 64 7.56 13.02 -3.22
C TYR A 64 7.67 11.78 -4.12
N ILE A 65 7.07 11.83 -5.32
CA ILE A 65 7.34 10.83 -6.37
C ILE A 65 8.82 10.96 -6.74
N ASP A 66 9.55 9.86 -6.73
CA ASP A 66 10.95 9.80 -7.12
C ASP A 66 11.14 9.04 -8.45
N ILE A 67 12.38 8.95 -8.93
CA ILE A 67 12.65 8.29 -10.22
C ILE A 67 12.45 6.77 -10.13
N GLN A 68 12.57 6.21 -8.93
CA GLN A 68 12.39 4.79 -8.64
C GLN A 68 10.93 4.37 -8.83
N ASP A 69 9.98 5.23 -8.46
CA ASP A 69 8.56 5.04 -8.77
C ASP A 69 8.33 4.83 -10.29
N SER A 70 9.04 5.59 -11.13
CA SER A 70 8.95 5.45 -12.60
C SER A 70 9.65 4.19 -13.13
N GLU A 71 10.78 3.79 -12.51
CA GLU A 71 11.49 2.57 -12.87
C GLU A 71 10.66 1.30 -12.60
N GLU A 72 9.92 1.27 -11.49
CA GLU A 72 9.04 0.16 -11.16
C GLU A 72 7.87 0.04 -12.17
N VAL A 73 7.30 1.17 -12.61
CA VAL A 73 6.29 1.18 -13.68
C VAL A 73 6.89 0.66 -14.99
N LEU A 74 8.06 1.15 -15.40
CA LEU A 74 8.74 0.68 -16.62
C LEU A 74 9.10 -0.81 -16.53
N ARG A 75 9.48 -1.29 -15.34
CA ARG A 75 9.72 -2.72 -15.11
C ARG A 75 8.44 -3.53 -15.28
N ALA A 76 7.32 -3.07 -14.71
CA ALA A 76 6.03 -3.74 -14.87
C ALA A 76 5.60 -3.83 -16.35
N ILE A 77 5.81 -2.76 -17.13
CA ILE A 77 5.58 -2.76 -18.58
C ILE A 77 6.48 -3.79 -19.27
N ARG A 78 7.79 -3.81 -18.97
CA ARG A 78 8.74 -4.76 -19.58
C ARG A 78 8.49 -6.22 -19.21
N LEU A 79 7.94 -6.49 -18.03
CA LEU A 79 7.58 -7.84 -17.58
C LEU A 79 6.22 -8.29 -18.13
N THR A 80 5.46 -7.40 -18.76
CA THR A 80 4.17 -7.72 -19.34
C THR A 80 4.38 -8.41 -20.70
N PRO A 81 3.73 -9.56 -20.95
CA PRO A 81 3.78 -10.22 -22.25
C PRO A 81 3.35 -9.27 -23.38
N PRO A 82 3.99 -9.31 -24.56
CA PRO A 82 3.72 -8.37 -25.65
C PRO A 82 2.31 -8.50 -26.25
N ASP A 83 1.65 -9.64 -26.02
CA ASP A 83 0.30 -9.97 -26.45
C ASP A 83 -0.80 -9.59 -25.42
N LEU A 84 -0.41 -9.16 -24.21
CA LEU A 84 -1.34 -8.77 -23.16
C LEU A 84 -1.54 -7.24 -23.15
N PRO A 85 -2.78 -6.72 -23.32
CA PRO A 85 -3.04 -5.29 -23.24
C PRO A 85 -2.75 -4.74 -21.84
N ILE A 86 -2.30 -3.49 -21.75
CA ILE A 86 -2.03 -2.78 -20.49
C ILE A 86 -3.17 -1.80 -20.20
N ASP A 87 -3.66 -1.84 -18.97
CA ASP A 87 -4.65 -0.93 -18.39
C ASP A 87 -3.95 -0.07 -17.32
N VAL A 88 -4.10 1.26 -17.40
CA VAL A 88 -3.35 2.25 -16.61
C VAL A 88 -4.31 3.13 -15.82
#